data_AF-A0A495SUX1-F1
#
_entry.id   AF-A0A495SUX1-F1
#
_cell.length_a   1.000
_cell.length_b   1.000
_cell.length_c   1.000
_cell.angle_alpha   90.00
_cell.angle_beta   90.00
_cell.angle_gamma   90.00
#
_symmetry.space_group_name_H-M   'P 1'
#
loop_
_entity.id
_entity.type
_entity.pdbx_description
1 polymer ?
#
loop_
_entity_poly.entity_id
_entity_poly.type
_entity_poly.pdbx_seq_one_letter_code
_entity_poly.pdbx_strand_id
1 'polypeptide(L)'
;MAAKLDYQWHLRKVMADRGMFSTTDLIPPLAERGITLSSSQVYRLVVERPERLSLKILMALLDILDCTMDDLIEPITVAGAVKKPTKAAAGGGEPAEALGGLRPKRARIRGVDRP
;
A
#
# COMPACT_ATOMS: atom_id res chain seq x y z
N MET A 1 -6.31 15.57 -18.29
CA MET A 1 -5.63 15.38 -16.98
C MET A 1 -5.20 13.92 -16.94
N ALA A 2 -3.89 13.63 -16.94
CA ALA A 2 -3.43 12.23 -16.90
C ALA A 2 -3.85 11.60 -15.57
N ALA A 3 -4.36 10.37 -15.60
CA ALA A 3 -4.66 9.62 -14.38
C ALA A 3 -3.37 9.50 -13.56
N LYS A 4 -3.44 9.75 -12.24
CA LYS A 4 -2.34 9.38 -11.34
C LYS A 4 -2.31 7.85 -11.28
N LEU A 5 -1.37 7.27 -12.02
CA LEU A 5 -1.06 5.84 -11.99
C LEU A 5 -0.13 5.60 -10.81
N ASP A 6 -0.53 4.69 -9.94
CA ASP A 6 0.24 4.28 -8.77
C ASP A 6 0.17 2.75 -8.68
N TYR A 7 0.95 2.11 -7.81
CA TYR A 7 0.95 0.64 -7.69
C TYR A 7 1.44 0.15 -6.31
N GLN A 8 0.99 -1.05 -5.92
CA GLN A 8 1.50 -1.79 -4.77
C GLN A 8 2.48 -2.89 -5.19
N TRP A 9 3.49 -3.12 -4.35
CA TRP A 9 4.55 -4.09 -4.59
C TRP A 9 4.46 -5.23 -3.58
N HIS A 10 4.25 -6.45 -4.08
CA HIS A 10 3.88 -7.61 -3.24
C HIS A 10 5.00 -8.65 -3.11
N LEU A 11 6.22 -8.35 -3.53
CA LEU A 11 7.32 -9.34 -3.58
C LEU A 11 7.52 -10.09 -2.26
N ARG A 12 7.52 -9.40 -1.11
CA ARG A 12 7.66 -10.06 0.20
C ARG A 12 6.56 -11.08 0.48
N LYS A 13 5.32 -10.79 0.09
CA LYS A 13 4.19 -11.71 0.28
C LYS A 13 4.37 -12.94 -0.62
N VAL A 14 4.63 -12.72 -1.90
CA VAL A 14 4.84 -13.82 -2.87
C VAL A 14 6.04 -14.70 -2.47
N MET A 15 7.13 -14.11 -1.96
CA MET A 15 8.26 -14.87 -1.41
C MET A 15 7.81 -15.80 -0.27
N ALA A 16 7.03 -15.30 0.68
CA ALA A 16 6.54 -16.09 1.80
C ALA A 16 5.61 -17.23 1.35
N ASP A 17 4.73 -16.96 0.37
CA ASP A 17 3.86 -17.97 -0.24
C ASP A 17 4.66 -19.10 -0.92
N ARG A 18 5.91 -18.81 -1.32
CA ARG A 18 6.87 -19.78 -1.89
C ARG A 18 7.90 -20.31 -0.87
N GLY A 19 7.69 -20.07 0.42
CA GLY A 19 8.55 -20.56 1.50
C GLY A 19 9.90 -19.84 1.61
N MET A 20 10.08 -18.70 0.95
CA MET A 20 11.26 -17.83 1.11
C MET A 20 10.98 -16.79 2.19
N PHE A 21 11.60 -16.97 3.36
CA PHE A 21 11.38 -16.11 4.52
C PHE A 21 12.50 -15.09 4.74
N SER A 22 13.67 -15.29 4.11
CA SER A 22 14.76 -14.30 4.11
C SER A 22 14.84 -13.60 2.75
N THR A 23 15.13 -12.30 2.75
CA THR A 23 15.38 -11.57 1.50
C THR A 23 16.56 -12.15 0.74
N THR A 24 17.55 -12.69 1.45
CA THR A 24 18.75 -13.29 0.84
C THR A 24 18.47 -14.58 0.07
N ASP A 25 17.31 -15.21 0.28
CA ASP A 25 16.92 -16.45 -0.41
C ASP A 25 16.76 -16.22 -1.93
N LEU A 26 16.56 -14.97 -2.36
CA LEU A 26 16.53 -14.58 -3.77
C LEU A 26 17.92 -14.51 -4.42
N ILE A 27 19.01 -14.40 -3.65
CA ILE A 27 20.35 -14.17 -4.22
C ILE A 27 20.79 -15.36 -5.10
N PRO A 28 20.77 -16.63 -4.62
CA PRO A 28 21.17 -17.76 -5.46
C PRO A 28 20.34 -17.91 -6.75
N PRO A 29 18.99 -17.92 -6.72
CA PRO A 29 18.21 -18.15 -7.93
C PRO A 29 18.25 -16.97 -8.93
N LEU A 30 18.51 -15.74 -8.45
CA LEU A 30 18.80 -14.61 -9.34
C LEU A 30 20.17 -14.77 -10.02
N ALA A 31 21.19 -15.23 -9.28
CA ALA A 31 22.52 -15.47 -9.83
C ALA A 31 22.52 -16.57 -10.90
N GLU A 32 21.74 -17.64 -10.70
CA GLU A 32 21.51 -18.70 -11.71
C GLU A 32 20.95 -18.17 -13.03
N ARG A 33 20.20 -17.05 -12.99
CA ARG A 33 19.64 -16.36 -14.18
C ARG A 33 20.56 -15.25 -14.70
N GLY A 34 21.80 -15.20 -14.23
CA GLY A 34 22.79 -14.19 -14.60
C GLY A 34 22.41 -12.79 -14.11
N ILE A 35 21.81 -12.69 -12.92
CA ILE A 35 21.48 -11.43 -12.25
C ILE A 35 22.19 -11.42 -10.89
N THR A 36 23.26 -10.63 -10.82
CA THR A 36 24.01 -10.46 -9.58
C THR A 36 23.57 -9.15 -8.90
N LEU A 37 22.97 -9.26 -7.72
CA LEU A 37 22.60 -8.14 -6.87
C LEU A 37 23.31 -8.28 -5.51
N SER A 38 23.72 -7.16 -4.92
CA SER A 38 24.20 -7.16 -3.53
C SER A 38 23.06 -7.43 -2.56
N SER A 39 23.36 -7.90 -1.35
CA SER A 39 22.35 -8.14 -0.31
C SER A 39 21.51 -6.89 -0.01
N SER A 40 22.11 -5.69 -0.04
CA SER A 40 21.39 -4.44 0.12
C SER A 40 20.45 -4.14 -1.06
N GLN A 41 20.85 -4.45 -2.29
CA GLN A 41 19.97 -4.30 -3.46
C GLN A 41 18.78 -5.26 -3.38
N VAL A 42 19.01 -6.51 -2.97
CA VAL A 42 17.91 -7.48 -2.78
C VAL A 42 17.00 -7.05 -1.64
N TYR A 43 17.55 -6.59 -0.52
CA TYR A 43 16.75 -6.06 0.58
C TYR A 43 15.83 -4.93 0.11
N ARG A 44 16.39 -3.93 -0.59
CA ARG A 44 15.60 -2.81 -1.13
C ARG A 44 14.56 -3.27 -2.15
N LEU A 45 14.91 -4.22 -3.01
CA LEU A 45 13.97 -4.81 -3.97
C LEU A 45 12.78 -5.47 -3.28
N VAL A 46 12.97 -6.09 -2.11
CA VAL A 46 11.90 -6.79 -1.38
C VAL A 46 11.10 -5.85 -0.48
N VAL A 47 11.76 -4.87 0.16
CA VAL A 47 11.17 -4.05 1.23
C VAL A 47 10.69 -2.69 0.73
N GLU A 48 11.38 -2.10 -0.24
CA GLU A 48 11.02 -0.81 -0.82
C GLU A 48 10.19 -1.01 -2.09
N ARG A 49 9.48 0.04 -2.47
CA ARG A 49 8.78 0.10 -3.75
C ARG A 49 9.73 0.59 -4.84
N PRO A 50 10.08 -0.21 -5.86
CA PRO A 50 11.06 0.18 -6.87
C PRO A 50 10.53 1.22 -7.86
N GLU A 51 11.09 2.42 -7.90
CA GLU A 51 10.71 3.42 -8.92
C GLU A 51 11.12 3.00 -10.34
N ARG A 52 12.19 2.22 -10.44
CA ARG A 52 12.71 1.68 -11.70
C ARG A 52 13.13 0.24 -11.48
N LEU A 53 12.70 -0.63 -12.40
CA LEU A 53 13.02 -2.05 -12.38
C LEU A 53 13.33 -2.51 -13.80
N SER A 54 14.39 -3.30 -13.94
CA SER A 54 14.73 -3.94 -15.22
C SER A 54 13.70 -5.03 -15.54
N LEU A 55 13.24 -5.08 -16.79
CA LEU A 55 12.40 -6.19 -17.26
C LEU A 55 13.09 -7.54 -17.08
N LYS A 56 14.43 -7.62 -17.19
CA LYS A 56 15.17 -8.86 -16.92
C LYS A 56 14.96 -9.35 -15.48
N ILE A 57 15.02 -8.42 -14.52
CA ILE A 57 14.76 -8.73 -13.10
C ILE A 57 13.30 -9.13 -12.91
N LEU A 58 12.36 -8.43 -13.55
CA LEU A 58 10.95 -8.78 -13.49
C LEU A 58 10.71 -10.21 -13.95
N MET A 59 11.18 -10.57 -15.15
CA MET A 59 11.00 -11.91 -15.72
C MET A 59 11.67 -12.98 -14.85
N ALA A 60 12.84 -12.68 -14.27
CA ALA A 60 13.48 -13.61 -13.34
C ALA A 60 12.66 -13.81 -12.06
N LEU A 61 12.08 -12.76 -11.49
CA LEU A 61 11.23 -12.90 -10.29
C LEU A 61 9.98 -13.74 -10.57
N LEU A 62 9.31 -13.49 -11.71
CA LEU A 62 8.13 -14.27 -12.12
C LEU A 62 8.47 -15.75 -12.30
N ASP A 63 9.63 -16.06 -12.88
CA ASP A 63 10.09 -17.43 -13.09
C ASP A 63 10.56 -18.11 -11.78
N ILE A 64 11.30 -17.41 -10.92
CA ILE A 64 11.77 -17.93 -9.62
C ILE A 64 10.60 -18.24 -8.70
N LEU A 65 9.62 -17.32 -8.66
CA LEU A 65 8.48 -17.40 -7.77
C LEU A 65 7.27 -18.03 -8.45
N ASP A 66 7.40 -18.47 -9.70
CA ASP A 66 6.37 -19.10 -10.54
C ASP A 66 5.00 -18.38 -10.41
N CYS A 67 5.05 -17.04 -10.48
CA CYS A 67 3.88 -16.17 -10.31
C CYS A 67 3.61 -15.30 -11.53
N THR A 68 2.45 -14.67 -11.54
CA THR A 68 2.05 -13.74 -12.61
C THR A 68 2.42 -12.30 -12.25
N MET A 69 2.32 -11.39 -13.24
CA MET A 69 2.63 -9.98 -13.02
C MET A 69 1.68 -9.34 -11.98
N ASP A 70 0.41 -9.70 -11.99
CA ASP A 70 -0.61 -9.18 -11.07
C ASP A 70 -0.38 -9.62 -9.62
N ASP A 71 0.24 -10.77 -9.40
CA ASP A 71 0.63 -11.22 -8.05
C ASP A 71 1.73 -10.33 -7.46
N LEU A 72 2.55 -9.71 -8.32
CA LEU A 72 3.75 -8.97 -7.93
C LEU A 72 3.52 -7.44 -7.91
N ILE A 73 2.76 -6.93 -8.90
CA ILE A 73 2.49 -5.51 -9.12
C ILE A 73 0.98 -5.32 -9.25
N GLU A 74 0.38 -4.65 -8.27
CA GLU A 74 -1.05 -4.32 -8.30
C GLU A 74 -1.23 -2.82 -8.62
N PRO A 75 -1.80 -2.46 -9.79
CA PRO A 75 -2.09 -1.06 -10.11
C PRO A 75 -3.13 -0.47 -9.17
N ILE A 76 -2.85 0.69 -8.59
CA ILE A 76 -3.82 1.46 -7.80
C ILE A 76 -4.18 2.75 -8.53
N THR A 77 -5.49 2.99 -8.66
CA THR A 77 -6.01 4.26 -9.17
C THR A 77 -6.04 5.26 -8.03
N VAL A 78 -5.25 6.33 -8.10
CA VAL A 78 -5.37 7.43 -7.14
C VAL A 78 -6.59 8.25 -7.53
N ALA A 79 -7.76 7.90 -6.99
CA ALA A 79 -8.94 8.73 -7.10
C ALA A 79 -8.60 10.12 -6.54
N GLY A 80 -8.67 11.14 -7.39
CA GLY A 80 -8.35 12.52 -7.02
C GLY A 80 -9.10 12.89 -5.75
N ALA A 81 -8.36 13.40 -4.76
CA ALA A 81 -8.85 13.79 -3.44
C ALA A 81 -10.29 14.29 -3.53
N VAL A 82 -11.23 13.52 -2.99
CA VAL A 82 -12.63 13.94 -2.87
C VAL A 82 -12.58 15.29 -2.18
N LYS A 83 -12.90 16.37 -2.93
CA LYS A 83 -12.98 17.71 -2.37
C LYS A 83 -13.95 17.62 -1.20
N LYS A 84 -13.41 17.69 0.01
CA LYS A 84 -14.18 17.76 1.25
C LYS A 84 -15.18 18.89 1.03
N PRO A 85 -16.51 18.64 1.05
CA PRO A 85 -17.46 19.70 0.80
C PRO A 85 -17.21 20.79 1.84
N THR A 86 -16.88 21.98 1.36
CA THR A 86 -16.76 23.19 2.16
C THR A 86 -18.06 23.27 2.97
N LYS A 87 -17.97 23.24 4.30
CA LYS A 87 -19.14 23.40 5.16
C LYS A 87 -19.81 24.73 4.80
N ALA A 88 -20.92 24.66 4.06
CA ALA A 88 -21.81 25.79 3.92
C ALA A 88 -22.44 26.04 5.29
N ALA A 89 -22.19 27.22 5.84
CA ALA A 89 -22.97 27.72 6.95
C ALA A 89 -24.33 28.18 6.39
N ALA A 90 -25.40 27.46 6.71
CA ALA A 90 -26.77 27.95 6.60
C ALA A 90 -27.65 27.13 7.56
N GLY A 91 -28.42 27.84 8.39
CA GLY A 91 -29.33 27.24 9.36
C GLY A 91 -30.57 26.61 8.72
N GLY A 92 -31.15 25.67 9.47
CA GLY A 92 -32.57 25.34 9.46
C GLY A 92 -33.13 24.63 8.21
N GLY A 93 -33.35 23.32 8.32
CA GLY A 93 -34.22 22.55 7.42
C GLY A 93 -33.64 21.18 7.07
N GLU A 94 -34.31 20.11 7.51
CA GLU A 94 -33.89 18.71 7.30
C GLU A 94 -33.90 18.29 5.82
N PRO A 95 -33.16 17.21 5.49
CA PRO A 95 -33.86 15.99 5.11
C PRO A 95 -33.31 14.74 5.80
N ALA A 96 -34.20 13.76 5.93
CA ALA A 96 -33.99 12.50 6.62
C ALA A 96 -33.16 11.47 5.80
N GLU A 97 -32.69 10.46 6.56
CA GLU A 97 -32.17 9.15 6.15
C GLU A 97 -30.70 9.03 5.72
N ALA A 98 -29.83 9.11 6.75
CA ALA A 98 -28.61 8.30 6.83
C ALA A 98 -28.53 7.69 8.24
N LEU A 99 -28.37 6.36 8.33
CA LEU A 99 -28.06 5.68 9.60
C LEU A 99 -26.79 6.30 10.21
N GLY A 100 -26.97 7.05 11.29
CA GLY A 100 -25.87 7.74 11.99
C GLY A 100 -26.17 9.15 12.52
N GLY A 101 -27.44 9.55 12.65
CA GLY A 101 -27.85 10.84 13.23
C GLY A 101 -27.45 11.08 14.71
N LEU A 102 -26.70 10.17 15.32
CA LEU A 102 -26.12 10.35 16.64
C LEU A 102 -24.95 11.33 16.57
N ARG A 103 -25.23 12.61 16.86
CA ARG A 103 -24.17 13.58 17.14
C ARG A 103 -23.63 13.38 18.56
N PRO A 104 -22.31 13.26 18.76
CA PRO A 104 -21.73 13.23 20.10
C PRO A 104 -22.14 14.46 20.90
N LYS A 105 -22.72 14.26 22.09
CA LYS A 105 -23.03 15.34 23.02
C LYS A 105 -21.73 15.83 23.67
N ARG A 106 -21.49 17.15 23.65
CA ARG A 106 -20.29 17.76 24.24
C ARG A 106 -20.17 17.40 25.72
N ALA A 107 -19.06 16.79 26.12
CA ALA A 107 -18.77 16.50 27.52
C ALA A 107 -18.63 17.80 28.34
N ARG A 108 -19.19 17.83 29.55
CA ARG A 108 -18.86 18.85 30.57
C ARG A 108 -17.91 18.23 31.57
N ILE A 109 -16.72 18.80 31.68
CA ILE A 109 -15.75 18.44 32.72
C ILE A 109 -16.24 19.10 34.02
N ARG A 110 -16.58 18.30 35.04
CA ARG A 110 -16.75 18.82 36.40
C ARG A 110 -15.38 18.84 37.06
N GLY A 111 -14.96 20.01 37.56
CA GLY A 111 -13.79 20.10 38.42
C GLY A 111 -14.03 19.28 39.69
N VAL A 112 -12.99 18.57 40.13
CA VAL A 112 -12.98 17.92 41.44
C VAL A 112 -12.65 19.00 42.45
N ASP A 113 -13.59 19.32 43.35
CA ASP A 113 -13.26 20.07 44.56
C ASP A 113 -12.39 19.16 45.44
N ARG A 114 -11.20 19.65 45.78
CA ARG A 114 -10.28 18.98 46.68
C ARG A 114 -10.45 19.59 48.08
N PRO A 115 -10.51 18.78 49.15
CA PRO A 115 -10.64 19.26 50.52
C PRO A 115 -9.45 20.12 50.97
#